data_AF-A0A7V7VIW5-F1
#
_entry.id   AF-A0A7V7VIW5-F1
#
_cell.length_a   1.000
_cell.length_b   1.000
_cell.length_c   1.000
_cell.angle_alpha   90.00
_cell.angle_beta   90.00
_cell.angle_gamma   90.00
#
_symmetry.space_group_name_H-M   'P 1'
#
loop_
_entity.id
_entity.type
_entity.pdbx_description
1 polymer ?
#
loop_
_entity_poly.entity_id
_entity_poly.type
_entity_poly.pdbx_seq_one_letter_code
_entity_poly.pdbx_strand_id
1 'polypeptide(L)'
;MKTTLDIPDDLLRSMKMRAVQEGRKFKDVAAEIFRRGLAQPKLAQNQFGRESVKLPLIQCRHPAASKAALTPDRVAEVLLNQEVEWIHEATRR
;
A
#
# COMPACT_ATOMS: atom_id res chain seq x y z
N MET A 1 7.60 -10.21 -33.82
CA MET A 1 6.32 -10.10 -34.54
C MET A 1 5.89 -8.63 -34.53
N LYS A 2 5.31 -8.12 -35.62
CA LYS A 2 4.66 -6.79 -35.63
C LYS A 2 3.16 -7.02 -35.40
N THR A 3 2.58 -6.29 -34.47
CA THR A 3 1.18 -6.44 -34.06
C THR A 3 0.58 -5.06 -33.86
N THR A 4 -0.68 -4.89 -34.24
CA THR A 4 -1.45 -3.67 -33.98
C THR A 4 -2.29 -3.91 -32.73
N LEU A 5 -2.16 -3.03 -31.74
CA LEU A 5 -2.93 -3.07 -30.50
C LEU A 5 -3.64 -1.73 -30.36
N ASP A 6 -4.91 -1.77 -29.96
CA ASP A 6 -5.62 -0.56 -29.57
C ASP A 6 -5.23 -0.20 -28.13
N ILE A 7 -4.68 0.99 -27.94
CA ILE A 7 -4.15 1.46 -26.67
C ILE A 7 -4.67 2.88 -26.42
N PRO A 8 -5.22 3.17 -25.23
CA PRO A 8 -5.62 4.51 -24.85
C PRO A 8 -4.52 5.56 -25.09
N ASP A 9 -4.90 6.73 -25.60
CA ASP A 9 -3.97 7.79 -26.01
C ASP A 9 -3.12 8.32 -24.84
N ASP A 10 -3.69 8.36 -23.64
CA ASP A 10 -3.02 8.78 -22.42
C ASP A 10 -1.89 7.81 -22.04
N LEU A 11 -2.12 6.51 -22.16
CA LEU A 11 -1.12 5.48 -21.91
C LEU A 11 -0.01 5.53 -22.96
N LEU A 12 -0.38 5.68 -24.23
CA LEU A 12 0.58 5.85 -25.33
C LEU A 12 1.47 7.07 -25.11
N ARG A 13 0.89 8.21 -24.73
CA ARG A 13 1.61 9.45 -24.40
C ARG A 13 2.57 9.25 -23.24
N SER A 14 2.13 8.59 -22.18
CA SER A 14 2.96 8.30 -21.00
C SER A 14 4.16 7.42 -21.34
N MET A 15 3.95 6.38 -22.15
CA MET A 15 5.03 5.50 -22.62
C MET A 15 6.02 6.23 -23.54
N LYS A 16 5.53 7.11 -24.42
CA LYS A 16 6.40 7.95 -25.27
C LYS A 16 7.23 8.94 -24.44
N MET A 17 6.63 9.60 -23.45
CA MET A 17 7.33 10.49 -22.53
C MET A 17 8.47 9.76 -21.81
N ARG A 18 8.21 8.56 -21.29
CA ARG A 18 9.25 7.73 -20.66
C ARG A 18 10.38 7.39 -21.63
N ALA A 19 10.05 7.03 -22.87
CA ALA A 19 11.06 6.73 -23.90
C ALA A 19 11.97 7.94 -24.21
N VAL A 20 11.40 9.14 -24.26
CA VAL A 20 12.15 10.38 -24.44
C VAL A 20 13.05 10.66 -23.23
N GLN A 21 12.51 10.57 -22.02
CA GLN A 21 13.25 10.83 -20.78
C GLN A 21 14.44 9.89 -20.59
N GLU A 22 14.28 8.62 -20.96
CA GLU A 22 15.33 7.61 -20.83
C GLU A 22 16.26 7.55 -22.06
N GLY A 23 16.00 8.33 -23.12
CA GLY A 23 16.76 8.28 -24.37
C GLY A 23 16.66 6.93 -25.09
N ARG A 24 15.56 6.19 -24.90
CA ARG A 24 15.36 4.84 -25.41
C ARG A 24 14.31 4.80 -26.51
N LYS A 25 14.33 3.74 -27.33
CA LYS A 25 13.28 3.54 -28.35
C LYS A 25 11.98 3.12 -27.68
N PHE A 26 10.86 3.66 -28.16
CA PHE A 26 9.52 3.32 -27.66
C PHE A 26 9.26 1.81 -27.61
N LYS A 27 9.68 1.05 -28.64
CA LYS A 27 9.51 -0.41 -28.69
C LYS A 27 10.19 -1.14 -27.51
N ASP A 28 11.31 -0.62 -27.01
CA ASP A 28 12.09 -1.26 -25.96
C ASP A 28 11.43 -1.00 -24.59
N VAL A 29 10.97 0.25 -24.39
CA VAL A 29 10.17 0.65 -23.22
C VAL A 29 8.84 -0.11 -23.20
N ALA A 30 8.14 -0.21 -24.33
CA ALA A 30 6.91 -0.97 -24.44
C ALA A 30 7.10 -2.45 -24.10
N ALA A 31 8.14 -3.07 -24.66
CA ALA A 31 8.44 -4.48 -24.37
C ALA A 31 8.80 -4.71 -22.89
N GLU A 32 9.51 -3.77 -22.25
CA GLU A 32 9.80 -3.83 -20.81
C GLU A 32 8.54 -3.70 -19.96
N ILE A 33 7.65 -2.75 -20.28
CA ILE A 33 6.38 -2.58 -19.57
C ILE A 33 5.53 -3.84 -19.69
N PHE A 34 5.39 -4.40 -20.91
CA PHE A 34 4.64 -5.64 -21.10
C PHE A 34 5.26 -6.81 -20.35
N ARG A 35 6.60 -6.98 -20.37
CA ARG A 35 7.27 -8.03 -19.59
C ARG A 35 7.04 -7.87 -18.09
N ARG A 36 7.13 -6.65 -17.56
CA ARG A 36 6.86 -6.38 -16.15
C ARG A 36 5.41 -6.69 -15.78
N GLY A 37 4.45 -6.27 -16.62
CA GLY A 37 3.03 -6.58 -16.41
C GLY A 37 2.74 -8.08 -16.45
N LEU A 38 3.39 -8.84 -17.35
CA LEU A 38 3.24 -10.29 -17.42
C LEU A 38 3.96 -11.04 -16.29
N ALA A 39 5.05 -10.48 -15.77
CA ALA A 39 5.80 -11.04 -14.65
C ALA A 39 5.19 -10.71 -13.29
N GLN A 40 4.27 -9.74 -13.21
CA GLN A 40 3.53 -9.52 -11.99
C GLN A 40 2.72 -10.79 -11.68
N PRO A 41 2.92 -11.40 -10.50
CA PRO A 41 2.03 -12.47 -10.08
C PRO A 41 0.62 -11.90 -10.13
N LYS A 42 -0.34 -12.69 -10.63
CA LYS A 42 -1.75 -12.34 -10.47
C LYS A 42 -1.95 -12.18 -8.98
N LEU A 43 -1.93 -10.94 -8.49
CA LEU A 43 -2.45 -10.61 -7.18
C LEU A 43 -3.88 -11.09 -7.29
N ALA A 44 -4.16 -12.21 -6.62
CA ALA A 44 -5.53 -12.62 -6.39
C ALA A 44 -6.23 -11.34 -5.98
N GLN A 45 -7.24 -10.94 -6.75
CA GLN A 45 -8.03 -9.77 -6.45
C GLN A 45 -8.56 -10.00 -5.04
N ASN A 46 -7.85 -9.47 -4.05
CA ASN A 46 -8.21 -9.59 -2.65
C ASN A 46 -9.36 -8.61 -2.47
N GLN A 47 -10.52 -9.09 -2.88
CA GLN A 47 -11.82 -8.62 -2.43
C GLN A 47 -11.82 -8.87 -0.92
N PHE A 48 -11.25 -7.96 -0.13
CA PHE A 48 -11.41 -7.89 1.33
C PHE A 48 -11.35 -9.22 2.10
N GLY A 49 -10.32 -10.04 1.86
CA GLY A 49 -10.08 -11.27 2.61
C GLY A 49 -8.79 -11.19 3.41
N ARG A 50 -8.89 -10.94 4.72
CA ARG A 50 -7.87 -11.08 5.79
C ARG A 50 -6.42 -11.23 5.32
N GLU A 51 -5.60 -10.21 5.60
CA GLU A 51 -4.15 -10.23 5.44
C GLU A 51 -3.55 -11.55 5.96
N SER A 52 -2.84 -12.26 5.09
CA SER A 52 -2.02 -13.40 5.52
C SER A 52 -0.85 -12.87 6.34
N VAL A 53 -0.97 -12.87 7.67
CA VAL A 53 0.10 -12.48 8.58
C VAL A 53 1.18 -13.57 8.68
N LYS A 54 2.41 -13.22 8.31
CA LYS A 54 3.65 -13.87 8.79
C LYS A 54 4.46 -12.83 9.55
N LEU A 55 4.25 -12.75 10.85
CA LEU A 55 4.99 -11.90 11.79
C LEU A 55 5.34 -12.73 13.03
N PRO A 56 6.34 -12.35 13.83
CA PRO A 56 6.48 -12.88 15.18
C PRO A 56 5.26 -12.43 16.00
N LEU A 57 4.20 -13.26 15.95
CA LEU A 57 2.98 -13.03 16.71
C LEU A 57 3.22 -13.52 18.14
N ILE A 58 3.15 -12.60 19.09
CA ILE A 58 3.08 -12.96 20.50
C ILE A 58 1.67 -13.48 20.75
N GLN A 59 1.53 -14.80 20.81
CA GLN A 59 0.27 -15.44 21.14
C GLN A 59 0.03 -15.36 22.65
N CYS A 60 -0.96 -14.57 23.05
CA CYS A 60 -1.40 -14.51 24.43
C CYS A 60 -2.17 -15.79 24.81
N ARG A 61 -1.98 -16.28 26.05
CA ARG A 61 -2.67 -17.50 26.56
C ARG A 61 -4.19 -17.33 26.64
N HIS A 62 -4.68 -16.11 26.81
CA HIS A 62 -6.10 -15.79 26.87
C HIS A 62 -6.42 -14.53 26.06
N PRO A 63 -7.65 -14.42 25.53
CA PRO A 63 -8.16 -13.15 25.02
C PRO A 63 -8.10 -12.05 26.08
N ALA A 64 -7.97 -10.81 25.64
CA ALA A 64 -8.12 -9.66 26.53
C ALA A 64 -9.51 -9.68 27.18
N ALA A 65 -9.59 -9.44 28.49
CA ALA A 65 -10.88 -9.23 29.16
C ALA A 65 -11.62 -8.06 28.50
N SER A 66 -12.95 -8.08 28.46
CA SER A 66 -13.76 -7.06 27.75
C SER A 66 -13.40 -5.61 28.11
N LYS A 67 -13.05 -5.33 29.38
CA LYS A 67 -12.62 -4.00 29.84
C LYS A 67 -11.18 -3.62 29.47
N ALA A 68 -10.34 -4.61 29.16
CA ALA A 68 -8.94 -4.45 28.78
C ALA A 68 -8.71 -4.64 27.26
N ALA A 69 -9.77 -4.92 26.51
CA ALA A 69 -9.69 -5.03 25.06
C ALA A 69 -9.44 -3.64 24.46
N LEU A 70 -8.37 -3.52 23.66
CA LEU A 70 -8.09 -2.32 22.87
C LEU A 70 -9.00 -2.31 21.64
N THR A 71 -10.24 -1.90 21.82
CA THR A 71 -11.15 -1.59 20.72
C THR A 71 -10.71 -0.29 20.02
N PRO A 72 -11.09 -0.05 18.75
CA PRO A 72 -10.75 1.19 18.05
C PRO A 72 -11.14 2.45 18.83
N ASP A 73 -12.35 2.47 19.39
CA ASP A 73 -12.84 3.59 20.20
C ASP A 73 -12.00 3.79 21.46
N ARG A 74 -11.61 2.69 22.13
CA ARG A 74 -10.76 2.76 23.33
C ARG A 74 -9.35 3.25 23.01
N VAL A 75 -8.79 2.85 21.87
CA VAL A 75 -7.50 3.36 21.40
C VAL A 75 -7.58 4.86 21.15
N ALA A 76 -8.65 5.33 20.50
CA ALA A 76 -8.85 6.76 20.24
C ALA A 76 -8.92 7.56 21.55
N GLU A 77 -9.66 7.07 22.54
CA GLU A 77 -9.76 7.69 23.87
C GLU A 77 -8.39 7.77 24.57
N VAL A 78 -7.63 6.67 24.56
CA VAL A 78 -6.29 6.61 25.19
C VAL A 78 -5.33 7.61 24.54
N LEU A 79 -5.30 7.68 23.21
CA LEU A 79 -4.43 8.61 22.48
C LEU A 79 -4.80 10.06 22.75
N LEU A 80 -6.10 10.37 22.82
CA LEU A 80 -6.56 11.72 23.13
C LEU A 80 -6.17 12.16 24.54
N ASN A 81 -6.34 11.27 25.53
CA ASN A 81 -5.94 11.56 26.91
C ASN A 81 -4.42 11.80 27.02
N GLN A 82 -3.62 11.02 26.29
CA GLN A 82 -2.17 11.18 26.24
C GLN A 82 -1.76 12.55 25.66
N GLU A 83 -2.45 13.03 24.62
CA GLU A 83 -2.20 14.35 24.04
C GLU A 83 -2.50 15.48 25.04
N VAL A 84 -3.61 15.37 25.78
CA VAL A 84 -3.98 16.32 26.84
C VAL A 84 -2.93 16.36 27.95
N GLU A 85 -2.44 15.20 28.39
CA GLU A 85 -1.38 15.10 29.39
C GLU A 85 -0.09 15.79 28.94
N TRP A 86 0.34 15.56 27.70
CA TRP A 86 1.52 16.20 27.13
C TRP A 86 1.40 17.73 27.07
N ILE A 87 0.22 18.26 26.71
CA ILE A 87 -0.02 19.71 26.69
C ILE A 87 0.08 20.29 28.11
N HIS A 88 -0.50 19.61 29.10
CA HIS A 88 -0.44 20.04 30.50
C HIS A 88 0.98 19.98 31.08
N GLU A 89 1.80 19.00 30.66
CA GLU A 89 3.21 18.94 31.04
C GLU A 89 4.05 20.03 30.38
N ALA A 90 3.82 20.30 29.09
CA ALA A 90 4.51 21.35 28.35
C ALA A 90 4.20 22.76 28.90
N THR A 91 2.98 22.97 29.40
CA THR A 91 2.54 24.25 29.99
C THR A 91 3.01 24.44 31.44
N ARG A 92 3.43 23.37 32.12
CA ARG A 92 3.98 23.41 33.49
C ARG A 92 5.49 23.67 33.55
N ARG A 93 6.18 23.74 32.40
CA ARG A 93 7.59 24.15 32.28
C ARG A 93 7.69 25.62 31.89
#